data_AF-A0A1G2BTU8-F1
#
_entry.id   AF-A0A1G2BTU8-F1
#
_cell.length_a   1.000
_cell.length_b   1.000
_cell.length_c   1.000
_cell.angle_alpha   90.00
_cell.angle_beta   90.00
_cell.angle_gamma   90.00
#
_symmetry.space_group_name_H-M   'P 1'
#
loop_
_entity.id
_entity.type
_entity.pdbx_description
1 polymer ?
#
loop_
_entity_poly.entity_id
_entity_poly.type
_entity_poly.pdbx_seq_one_letter_code
_entity_poly.pdbx_strand_id
1 'polypeptide(L)'
;METNDKQLALAEIYYELLMLNSTERQLAKLHFYGKENSDLTLKRRIYTESFLIHARNLIDFFEDWKNDKDIRCSDFNISKASVKLPDNNTKSEINKYLSHLTKERIKKQSPLWEITKIKEELHKYFKYFLSGLPEDSFPKNDFGSKKSFESLLSKPTRMPQIASWQND
;
A
#
# COMPACT_ATOMS: atom_id res chain seq x y z
N MET A 1 -8.33 21.06 -10.62
CA MET A 1 -7.79 20.01 -11.52
C MET A 1 -8.79 19.75 -12.62
N GLU A 2 -8.36 19.78 -13.89
CA GLU A 2 -9.22 19.52 -15.04
C GLU A 2 -9.65 18.04 -15.09
N THR A 3 -10.74 17.72 -15.80
CA THR A 3 -11.28 16.35 -15.86
C THR A 3 -10.25 15.34 -16.40
N ASN A 4 -9.45 15.73 -17.39
CA ASN A 4 -8.41 14.86 -17.95
C ASN A 4 -7.29 14.59 -16.92
N ASP A 5 -6.83 15.61 -16.21
CA ASP A 5 -5.83 15.47 -15.15
C ASP A 5 -6.32 14.56 -14.02
N LYS A 6 -7.60 14.67 -13.64
CA LYS A 6 -8.23 13.76 -12.65
C LYS A 6 -8.20 12.30 -13.11
N GLN A 7 -8.47 12.04 -14.38
CA GLN A 7 -8.45 10.69 -14.94
C GLN A 7 -7.03 10.12 -14.99
N LEU A 8 -6.04 10.93 -15.38
CA LEU A 8 -4.62 10.53 -15.35
C LEU A 8 -4.16 10.26 -13.91
N ALA A 9 -4.51 11.14 -12.98
CA ALA A 9 -4.24 10.95 -11.56
C ALA A 9 -4.86 9.66 -11.01
N LEU A 10 -6.10 9.33 -11.40
CA LEU A 10 -6.72 8.06 -11.01
C LEU A 10 -5.99 6.83 -11.58
N ALA A 11 -5.41 6.92 -12.77
CA ALA A 11 -4.61 5.83 -13.32
C ALA A 11 -3.33 5.58 -12.50
N GLU A 12 -2.65 6.65 -12.06
CA GLU A 12 -1.48 6.55 -11.18
C GLU A 12 -1.86 6.03 -9.79
N ILE A 13 -2.94 6.52 -9.21
CA ILE A 13 -3.47 6.02 -7.92
C ILE A 13 -3.85 4.54 -8.03
N TYR A 14 -4.40 4.11 -9.17
CA TYR A 14 -4.68 2.69 -9.43
C TYR A 14 -3.40 1.86 -9.45
N TYR A 15 -2.34 2.35 -10.11
CA TYR A 15 -1.04 1.69 -10.13
C TYR A 15 -0.46 1.52 -8.71
N GLU A 16 -0.51 2.56 -7.89
CA GLU A 16 -0.06 2.52 -6.49
C GLU A 16 -0.80 1.44 -5.68
N LEU A 17 -2.13 1.36 -5.81
CA LEU A 17 -2.93 0.31 -5.16
C LEU A 17 -2.62 -1.10 -5.70
N LEU A 18 -2.43 -1.22 -7.02
CA LEU A 18 -2.06 -2.48 -7.66
C LEU A 18 -0.71 -2.98 -7.14
N MET A 19 0.27 -2.09 -7.02
CA MET A 19 1.60 -2.43 -6.54
C MET A 19 1.61 -2.76 -5.05
N LEU A 20 0.87 -2.02 -4.22
CA LEU A 20 0.64 -2.34 -2.81
C LEU A 20 0.10 -3.77 -2.65
N ASN A 21 -0.93 -4.13 -3.41
CA ASN A 21 -1.54 -5.45 -3.35
C ASN A 21 -0.63 -6.56 -3.90
N SER A 22 0.11 -6.26 -4.97
CA SER A 22 0.98 -7.23 -5.63
C SER A 22 2.16 -7.59 -4.75
N THR A 23 2.82 -6.58 -4.17
CA THR A 23 3.98 -6.75 -3.29
C THR A 23 3.60 -7.46 -2.00
N GLU A 24 2.45 -7.13 -1.39
CA GLU A 24 1.93 -7.87 -0.23
C GLU A 24 1.73 -9.35 -0.54
N ARG A 25 1.14 -9.69 -1.70
CA ARG A 25 0.96 -11.08 -2.12
C ARG A 25 2.29 -11.81 -2.31
N GLN A 26 3.31 -11.15 -2.85
CA GLN A 26 4.64 -11.76 -3.00
C GLN A 26 5.30 -11.98 -1.63
N LEU A 27 5.17 -11.01 -0.70
CA LEU A 27 5.64 -11.17 0.67
C LEU A 27 4.96 -12.33 1.39
N ALA A 28 3.63 -12.45 1.24
CA ALA A 28 2.88 -13.58 1.78
C ALA A 28 3.42 -14.91 1.22
N LYS A 29 3.62 -15.02 -0.10
CA LYS A 29 4.22 -16.22 -0.72
C LYS A 29 5.61 -16.55 -0.15
N LEU A 30 6.47 -15.55 0.02
CA LEU A 30 7.82 -15.74 0.55
C LEU A 30 7.84 -16.13 2.03
N HIS A 31 6.77 -15.86 2.78
CA HIS A 31 6.62 -16.36 4.14
C HIS A 31 6.43 -17.88 4.18
N PHE A 32 5.78 -18.46 3.16
CA PHE A 32 5.50 -19.91 3.11
C PHE A 32 6.71 -20.79 2.81
N TYR A 33 7.77 -20.25 2.18
CA TYR A 33 8.86 -21.09 1.68
C TYR A 33 9.92 -21.53 2.71
N GLY A 34 9.75 -21.22 4.01
CA GLY A 34 10.30 -21.95 5.17
C GLY A 34 11.82 -22.03 5.38
N LYS A 35 12.66 -21.99 4.33
CA LYS A 35 14.12 -21.99 4.44
C LYS A 35 14.68 -20.70 3.88
N GLU A 36 15.34 -19.91 4.73
CA GLU A 36 16.10 -18.76 4.29
C GLU A 36 17.30 -19.22 3.46
N ASN A 37 17.29 -18.91 2.17
CA ASN A 37 18.51 -18.79 1.38
C ASN A 37 18.71 -17.30 1.03
N SER A 38 19.91 -16.95 0.55
CA SER A 38 20.27 -15.57 0.22
C SER A 38 19.27 -14.91 -0.74
N ASP A 39 18.78 -15.68 -1.70
CA ASP A 39 17.88 -15.19 -2.75
C ASP A 39 16.49 -14.85 -2.22
N LEU A 40 15.94 -15.70 -1.34
CA LEU A 40 14.65 -15.44 -0.69
C LEU A 40 14.74 -14.23 0.24
N THR A 41 15.88 -14.05 0.92
CA THR A 41 16.16 -12.89 1.77
C THR A 41 16.20 -11.61 0.96
N LEU A 42 16.91 -11.60 -0.17
CA LEU A 42 16.97 -10.46 -1.08
C LEU A 42 15.59 -10.12 -1.65
N LYS A 43 14.85 -11.12 -2.15
CA LYS A 43 13.49 -10.92 -2.66
C LYS A 43 12.56 -10.34 -1.59
N ARG A 44 12.64 -10.83 -0.35
CA ARG A 44 11.84 -10.29 0.76
C ARG A 44 12.15 -8.81 0.98
N ARG A 45 13.43 -8.41 0.97
CA ARG A 45 13.82 -6.98 1.11
C ARG A 45 13.27 -6.12 -0.03
N ILE A 46 13.42 -6.57 -1.28
CA ILE A 46 12.93 -5.87 -2.46
C ILE A 46 11.41 -5.64 -2.38
N TYR A 47 10.65 -6.69 -2.08
CA TYR A 47 9.20 -6.55 -2.00
C TYR A 47 8.74 -5.75 -0.78
N THR A 48 9.45 -5.83 0.36
CA THR A 48 9.19 -4.96 1.51
C THR A 48 9.43 -3.50 1.15
N GLU A 49 10.56 -3.18 0.52
CA GLU A 49 10.85 -1.80 0.10
C GLU A 49 9.81 -1.28 -0.89
N SER A 50 9.45 -2.07 -1.91
CA SER A 50 8.40 -1.70 -2.86
C SER A 50 7.05 -1.50 -2.16
N PHE A 51 6.62 -2.43 -1.30
CA PHE A 51 5.37 -2.29 -0.53
C PHE A 51 5.33 -0.99 0.27
N LEU A 52 6.41 -0.68 0.99
CA LEU A 52 6.48 0.50 1.85
C LEU A 52 6.52 1.80 1.06
N ILE A 53 7.14 1.82 -0.12
CA ILE A 53 7.12 2.98 -1.02
C ILE A 53 5.67 3.28 -1.45
N HIS A 54 4.95 2.26 -1.94
CA HIS A 54 3.57 2.44 -2.39
C HIS A 54 2.62 2.78 -1.23
N ALA A 55 2.82 2.15 -0.06
CA ALA A 55 2.09 2.51 1.14
C ALA A 55 2.31 3.99 1.52
N ARG A 56 3.56 4.47 1.52
CA ARG A 56 3.89 5.87 1.82
C ARG A 56 3.22 6.82 0.84
N ASN A 57 3.34 6.57 -0.47
CA ASN A 57 2.74 7.42 -1.49
C ASN A 57 1.22 7.57 -1.30
N LEU A 58 0.55 6.46 -0.97
CA LEU A 58 -0.89 6.47 -0.67
C LEU A 58 -1.24 7.21 0.62
N ILE A 59 -0.42 7.08 1.67
CA ILE A 59 -0.58 7.85 2.91
C ILE A 59 -0.44 9.35 2.62
N ASP A 60 0.60 9.74 1.87
CA ASP A 60 0.84 11.13 1.47
C ASP A 60 -0.35 11.71 0.69
N PHE A 61 -0.91 10.92 -0.23
CA PHE A 61 -2.13 11.27 -0.98
C PHE A 61 -3.34 11.50 -0.06
N PHE A 62 -3.64 10.55 0.83
CA PHE A 62 -4.82 10.64 1.71
C PHE A 62 -4.72 11.72 2.78
N GLU A 63 -3.50 12.04 3.23
CA GLU A 63 -3.25 13.06 4.25
C GLU A 63 -3.10 14.48 3.69
N ASP A 64 -3.16 14.64 2.36
CA ASP A 64 -2.82 15.87 1.64
C ASP A 64 -1.47 16.44 2.10
N TRP A 65 -0.39 15.64 1.96
CA TRP A 65 0.92 16.10 2.37
C TRP A 65 1.34 17.39 1.64
N LYS A 66 2.10 18.25 2.34
CA LYS A 66 2.27 19.70 2.09
C LYS A 66 3.10 20.09 0.85
N ASN A 67 3.14 19.29 -0.21
CA ASN A 67 3.82 19.67 -1.45
C ASN A 67 2.78 20.08 -2.48
N ASP A 68 2.87 21.32 -2.97
CA ASP A 68 1.85 21.94 -3.83
C ASP A 68 1.86 21.41 -5.26
N LYS A 69 2.86 20.59 -5.60
CA LYS A 69 2.99 19.91 -6.89
C LYS A 69 2.46 18.48 -6.88
N ASP A 70 2.14 17.95 -5.70
CA ASP A 70 1.67 16.57 -5.56
C ASP A 70 0.15 16.54 -5.72
N ILE A 71 -0.35 15.46 -6.33
CA ILE A 71 -1.79 15.17 -6.40
C ILE A 71 -2.29 14.85 -4.99
N ARG A 72 -3.38 15.49 -4.57
CA ARG A 72 -3.97 15.39 -3.23
C ARG A 72 -5.36 14.77 -3.28
N CYS A 73 -5.77 14.16 -2.17
CA CYS A 73 -7.14 13.66 -2.01
C CYS A 73 -8.15 14.81 -2.16
N SER A 74 -7.82 16.00 -1.63
CA SER A 74 -8.64 17.21 -1.77
C SER A 74 -8.87 17.65 -3.22
N ASP A 75 -7.98 17.34 -4.15
CA ASP A 75 -8.12 17.75 -5.56
C ASP A 75 -9.31 17.05 -6.25
N PHE A 76 -9.80 15.99 -5.62
CA PHE A 76 -10.99 15.24 -6.02
C PHE A 76 -12.26 15.67 -5.27
N ASN A 77 -12.21 16.75 -4.49
CA ASN A 77 -13.28 17.20 -3.59
C ASN A 77 -13.63 16.17 -2.50
N ILE A 78 -12.67 15.33 -2.11
CA ILE A 78 -12.79 14.39 -1.00
C ILE A 78 -12.06 14.95 0.20
N SER A 79 -12.65 14.81 1.40
CA SER A 79 -11.98 15.23 2.63
C SER A 79 -10.75 14.36 2.89
N LYS A 80 -9.62 14.99 3.20
CA LYS A 80 -8.43 14.28 3.66
C LYS A 80 -8.70 13.46 4.91
N ALA A 81 -7.92 12.41 5.06
CA ALA A 81 -7.96 11.53 6.21
C ALA A 81 -6.63 11.56 6.96
N SER A 82 -6.66 11.20 8.24
CA SER A 82 -5.44 10.85 8.97
C SER A 82 -5.33 9.33 8.96
N VAL A 83 -4.35 8.79 8.24
CA VAL A 83 -4.22 7.34 8.07
C VAL A 83 -3.71 6.74 9.37
N LYS A 84 -4.57 5.98 10.05
CA LYS A 84 -4.20 5.25 11.26
C LYS A 84 -3.49 3.95 10.89
N LEU A 85 -2.17 3.94 11.00
CA LEU A 85 -1.37 2.73 10.84
C LEU A 85 -1.39 1.88 12.14
N PRO A 86 -1.05 0.58 12.06
CA PRO A 86 -0.92 -0.28 13.24
C PRO A 86 0.09 0.28 14.25
N ASP A 87 -0.11 0.03 15.55
CA ASP A 87 0.64 0.68 16.64
C ASP A 87 2.17 0.58 16.52
N ASN A 88 2.70 -0.47 15.88
CA ASN A 88 4.12 -0.68 15.70
C ASN A 88 4.70 -0.07 14.41
N ASN A 89 3.88 0.60 13.60
CA ASN A 89 4.29 1.17 12.33
C ASN A 89 3.78 2.59 12.19
N THR A 90 4.70 3.51 11.92
CA THR A 90 4.39 4.91 11.65
C THR A 90 4.90 5.32 10.28
N LYS A 91 4.28 6.35 9.70
CA LYS A 91 4.78 6.98 8.48
C LYS A 91 6.23 7.47 8.63
N SER A 92 6.59 7.98 9.81
CA SER A 92 7.97 8.39 10.08
C SER A 92 8.96 7.22 10.03
N GLU A 93 8.58 6.05 10.55
CA GLU A 93 9.41 4.85 10.45
C GLU A 93 9.55 4.36 9.02
N ILE A 94 8.47 4.39 8.23
CA ILE A 94 8.52 4.07 6.80
C ILE A 94 9.53 4.98 6.09
N ASN A 95 9.44 6.30 6.30
CA ASN A 95 10.35 7.28 5.73
C ASN A 95 11.81 7.02 6.14
N LYS A 96 12.05 6.79 7.44
CA LYS A 96 13.37 6.45 7.97
C LYS A 96 13.95 5.19 7.34
N TYR A 97 13.14 4.14 7.21
CA TYR A 97 13.57 2.87 6.65
C TYR A 97 13.94 2.99 5.16
N LEU A 98 13.15 3.72 4.38
CA LEU A 98 13.33 3.84 2.92
C LEU A 98 14.46 4.77 2.51
N SER A 99 14.72 5.84 3.28
CA SER A 99 15.59 6.94 2.83
C SER A 99 16.82 7.19 3.70
N HIS A 100 16.94 6.53 4.85
CA HIS A 100 18.05 6.75 5.78
C HIS A 100 18.78 5.45 6.16
N LEU A 101 20.11 5.54 6.23
CA LEU A 101 20.92 4.57 6.94
C LEU A 101 20.96 4.96 8.43
N THR A 102 20.03 4.43 9.23
CA THR A 102 19.95 4.77 10.65
C THR A 102 20.84 3.87 11.50
N LYS A 103 21.34 4.40 12.63
CA LYS A 103 22.08 3.59 13.62
C LYS A 103 21.23 2.41 14.13
N GLU A 104 19.92 2.60 14.21
CA GLU A 104 18.99 1.54 14.59
C GLU A 104 18.93 0.43 13.55
N ARG A 105 18.95 0.74 12.24
CA ARG A 105 18.98 -0.27 11.16
C ARG A 105 20.22 -1.16 11.20
N ILE A 106 21.33 -0.65 11.74
CA ILE A 106 22.58 -1.40 11.91
C ILE A 106 22.55 -2.23 13.19
N LYS A 107 21.96 -1.70 14.26
CA LYS A 107 22.00 -2.30 15.62
C LYS A 107 20.81 -3.21 15.96
N LYS A 108 19.65 -2.98 15.35
CA LYS A 108 18.41 -3.74 15.56
C LYS A 108 18.10 -4.53 14.29
N GLN A 109 17.44 -5.68 14.43
CA GLN A 109 16.76 -6.31 13.31
C GLN A 109 15.79 -5.30 12.68
N SER A 110 15.58 -5.41 11.36
CA SER A 110 14.63 -4.56 10.62
C SER A 110 13.29 -4.45 11.37
N PRO A 111 12.58 -3.30 11.30
CA PRO A 111 11.27 -3.17 11.91
C PRO A 111 10.34 -4.31 11.48
N LEU A 112 9.51 -4.79 12.41
CA LEU A 112 8.46 -5.73 12.08
C LEU A 112 7.34 -4.95 11.38
N TRP A 113 7.25 -5.11 10.07
CA TRP A 113 6.19 -4.49 9.28
C TRP A 113 4.93 -5.34 9.34
N GLU A 114 3.82 -4.78 9.84
CA GLU A 114 2.52 -5.42 9.84
C GLU A 114 1.85 -5.26 8.46
N ILE A 115 2.52 -5.78 7.41
CA ILE A 115 2.21 -5.57 5.99
C ILE A 115 0.70 -5.74 5.69
N THR A 116 0.10 -6.85 6.14
CA THR A 116 -1.32 -7.12 5.90
C THR A 116 -2.23 -6.08 6.58
N LYS A 117 -1.92 -5.68 7.82
CA LYS A 117 -2.71 -4.67 8.54
C LYS A 117 -2.55 -3.27 7.92
N ILE A 118 -1.34 -2.89 7.52
CA ILE A 118 -1.11 -1.63 6.78
C ILE A 118 -1.97 -1.59 5.51
N LYS A 119 -1.97 -2.67 4.73
CA LYS A 119 -2.81 -2.78 3.53
C LYS A 119 -4.29 -2.66 3.85
N GLU A 120 -4.77 -3.36 4.87
CA GLU A 120 -6.18 -3.32 5.28
C GLU A 120 -6.62 -1.92 5.70
N GLU A 121 -5.78 -1.18 6.44
CA GLU A 121 -6.06 0.21 6.78
C GLU A 121 -6.14 1.07 5.51
N LEU A 122 -5.16 0.99 4.60
CA LEU A 122 -5.19 1.73 3.34
C LEU A 122 -6.42 1.38 2.47
N HIS A 123 -6.84 0.11 2.46
CA HIS A 123 -8.05 -0.31 1.74
C HIS A 123 -9.32 0.34 2.29
N LYS A 124 -9.40 0.59 3.61
CA LYS A 124 -10.54 1.32 4.20
C LYS A 124 -10.62 2.75 3.68
N TYR A 125 -9.50 3.47 3.65
CA TYR A 125 -9.45 4.83 3.11
C TYR A 125 -9.74 4.86 1.61
N PHE A 126 -9.26 3.87 0.85
CA PHE A 126 -9.62 3.74 -0.57
C PHE A 126 -11.11 3.54 -0.79
N LYS A 127 -11.77 2.68 -0.01
CA LYS A 127 -13.23 2.48 -0.12
C LYS A 127 -14.00 3.79 0.13
N TYR A 128 -13.58 4.55 1.14
CA TYR A 128 -14.14 5.88 1.41
C TYR A 128 -13.92 6.83 0.23
N PHE A 129 -12.69 6.94 -0.27
CA PHE A 129 -12.35 7.78 -1.41
C PHE A 129 -13.19 7.46 -2.65
N LEU A 130 -13.26 6.18 -3.05
CA LEU A 130 -14.02 5.74 -4.22
C LEU A 130 -15.54 5.92 -4.06
N SER A 131 -16.06 5.83 -2.84
CA SER A 131 -17.48 6.08 -2.58
C SER A 131 -17.86 7.56 -2.78
N GLY A 132 -16.91 8.47 -2.60
CA GLY A 132 -17.14 9.90 -2.79
C GLY A 132 -16.95 10.40 -4.23
N LEU A 133 -16.41 9.56 -5.12
CA LEU A 133 -16.19 9.93 -6.52
C LEU A 133 -17.43 9.62 -7.39
N PRO A 134 -17.85 10.57 -8.25
CA PRO A 134 -18.88 10.30 -9.24
C PRO A 134 -18.32 9.39 -10.35
N GLU A 135 -19.20 8.61 -10.97
CA GLU A 135 -18.81 7.53 -11.89
C GLU A 135 -18.11 8.03 -13.17
N ASP A 136 -18.43 9.25 -13.59
CA ASP A 136 -17.83 9.94 -14.74
C ASP A 136 -16.40 10.44 -14.49
N SER A 137 -15.94 10.46 -13.22
CA SER A 137 -14.56 10.82 -12.89
C SER A 137 -13.55 9.77 -13.33
N PHE A 138 -13.98 8.52 -13.52
CA PHE A 138 -13.10 7.42 -13.83
C PHE A 138 -12.81 7.33 -15.33
N PRO A 139 -11.57 6.99 -15.75
CA PRO A 139 -11.30 6.68 -17.13
C PRO A 139 -12.13 5.45 -17.58
N LYS A 140 -12.58 5.48 -18.84
CA LYS A 140 -13.42 4.41 -19.44
C LYS A 140 -12.62 3.24 -20.02
N ASN A 141 -11.32 3.17 -19.73
CA ASN A 141 -10.46 2.07 -20.15
C ASN A 141 -10.41 0.98 -19.06
N ASP A 142 -9.82 -0.17 -19.38
CA ASP A 142 -9.71 -1.30 -18.44
C ASP A 142 -8.86 -0.98 -17.20
N PHE A 143 -8.02 0.06 -17.28
CA PHE A 143 -7.06 0.47 -16.26
C PHE A 143 -7.48 1.78 -15.59
N GLY A 144 -8.06 1.68 -14.40
CA GLY A 144 -8.51 2.83 -13.62
C GLY A 144 -10.01 3.07 -13.63
N SER A 145 -10.81 2.19 -14.27
CA SER A 145 -12.26 2.19 -14.06
C SER A 145 -12.60 1.92 -12.58
N LYS A 146 -13.75 2.43 -12.11
CA LYS A 146 -14.22 2.19 -10.73
C LYS A 146 -14.28 0.71 -10.38
N LYS A 147 -14.77 -0.12 -11.32
CA LYS A 147 -14.83 -1.58 -11.17
C LYS A 147 -13.46 -2.22 -11.03
N SER A 148 -12.44 -1.70 -11.73
CA SER A 148 -11.06 -2.18 -11.61
C SER A 148 -10.52 -1.93 -10.20
N PHE A 149 -10.77 -0.74 -9.63
CA PHE A 149 -10.45 -0.44 -8.23
C PHE A 149 -11.18 -1.37 -7.26
N GLU A 150 -12.48 -1.55 -7.43
CA GLU A 150 -13.29 -2.46 -6.59
C GLU A 150 -12.77 -3.91 -6.65
N SER A 151 -12.29 -4.36 -7.82
CA SER A 151 -11.66 -5.69 -7.96
C SER A 151 -10.36 -5.82 -7.15
N LEU A 152 -9.59 -4.74 -7.02
CA LEU A 152 -8.39 -4.72 -6.19
C LEU A 152 -8.71 -4.72 -4.69
N LEU A 153 -9.82 -4.11 -4.29
CA LEU A 153 -10.24 -3.98 -2.88
C LEU A 153 -11.08 -5.16 -2.36
N SER A 154 -11.65 -5.96 -3.27
CA SER A 154 -12.53 -7.09 -2.93
C SER A 154 -11.80 -8.42 -2.78
N LYS A 155 -10.54 -8.54 -3.22
CA LYS A 155 -9.78 -9.79 -3.10
C LYS A 155 -9.32 -9.96 -1.65
N PRO A 156 -9.88 -10.91 -0.88
CA PRO A 156 -9.36 -11.20 0.45
C PRO A 156 -7.93 -11.68 0.32
N THR A 157 -7.10 -11.25 1.27
CA THR A 157 -5.81 -11.90 1.53
C THR A 157 -6.10 -13.34 1.93
N ARG A 158 -6.12 -14.28 0.98
CA ARG A 158 -6.08 -15.70 1.35
C ARG A 158 -4.69 -15.94 1.92
N MET A 159 -4.54 -15.84 3.23
CA MET A 159 -3.50 -16.60 3.90
C MET A 159 -3.87 -18.07 3.75
N PRO A 160 -3.03 -18.92 3.15
CA PRO A 160 -3.14 -20.36 3.35
C PRO A 160 -3.35 -20.63 4.84
N GLN A 161 -4.43 -21.35 5.18
CA GLN A 161 -4.64 -21.81 6.55
C GLN A 161 -3.38 -22.58 6.96
N ILE A 162 -2.71 -22.11 8.00
CA ILE A 162 -1.58 -22.81 8.59
C ILE A 162 -2.18 -24.11 9.13
N ALA A 163 -1.87 -25.23 8.49
CA ALA A 163 -2.12 -26.53 9.10
C ALA A 163 -1.38 -26.51 10.44
N SER A 164 -2.13 -26.57 11.53
CA SER A 164 -1.61 -26.75 12.87
C SER A 164 -0.90 -28.09 12.90
N TRP A 165 0.41 -28.09 12.67
CA TRP A 165 1.25 -29.20 13.06
C TRP A 165 1.36 -29.13 14.59
N GLN A 166 0.40 -29.80 15.25
CA GLN A 166 0.60 -30.26 16.60
C GLN A 166 1.81 -31.19 16.56
N ASN A 167 2.82 -30.86 17.37
CA ASN A 167 3.91 -31.76 17.67
C ASN A 167 3.35 -32.91 18.50
N ASP A 168 3.39 -34.12 17.94
CA ASP A 168 3.50 -35.37 18.69
C ASP A 168 4.90 -35.93 18.45
#